data_AF-A0A258BMT9-F1
#
_entry.id   AF-A0A258BMT9-F1
#
_cell.length_a   1.000
_cell.length_b   1.000
_cell.length_c   1.000
_cell.angle_alpha   90.00
_cell.angle_beta   90.00
_cell.angle_gamma   90.00
#
_symmetry.space_group_name_H-M   'P 1'
#
loop_
_entity.id
_entity.type
_entity.pdbx_description
1 polymer ?
#
loop_
_entity_poly.entity_id
_entity_poly.type
_entity_poly.pdbx_seq_one_letter_code
_entity_poly.pdbx_strand_id
1 'polypeptide(L)'
;MGSSEVSLKEMTNAYAAFADAGKVRQNTTIHEIKDKFNKQIYIHQSQSSRALSEEGAYLISNILADQSARSFMFGSSLNIASKTVAVKTGTTDDSRDAWAIGYTPDIAIGVWVGNNDNQPMISGGADMAGPIWRSLMTSAIGSANPMFAKPLNVVERYACYGGGLANTSGTNTYTEIFLSSALPTESCYAATPQPTPEPESAPVEPDPEVVDDRQESDEEVVPDPQPVEPPVTGTQSLRMMMVQ
;
A
#
# COMPACT_ATOMS: atom_id res chain seq x y z
N MET A 1 15.53 -13.72 3.03
CA MET A 1 16.25 -12.42 2.96
C MET A 1 15.77 -11.55 4.11
N GLY A 2 16.66 -11.10 5.01
CA GLY A 2 16.28 -10.42 6.27
C GLY A 2 16.92 -11.03 7.52
N SER A 3 18.22 -11.33 7.46
CA SER A 3 18.93 -12.16 8.45
C SER A 3 19.33 -11.43 9.75
N SER A 4 18.82 -10.21 9.97
CA SER A 4 19.09 -9.45 11.19
C SER A 4 17.82 -9.34 11.99
N GLU A 5 17.89 -9.73 13.26
CA GLU A 5 16.85 -9.42 14.22
C GLU A 5 16.80 -7.90 14.44
N VAL A 6 15.61 -7.33 14.36
CA VAL A 6 15.35 -5.90 14.59
C VAL A 6 14.06 -5.80 15.37
N SER A 7 14.02 -4.93 16.38
CA SER A 7 12.79 -4.75 17.14
C SER A 7 11.70 -4.09 16.29
N LEU A 8 10.42 -4.39 16.57
CA LEU A 8 9.30 -3.71 15.91
C LEU A 8 9.41 -2.19 16.02
N LYS A 9 9.90 -1.68 17.15
CA LYS A 9 10.10 -0.24 17.36
C LYS A 9 11.10 0.35 16.37
N GLU A 10 12.24 -0.29 16.18
CA GLU A 10 13.29 0.17 15.27
C GLU A 10 12.84 0.09 13.81
N MET A 11 12.20 -1.02 13.42
CA MET A 11 11.71 -1.19 12.07
C MET A 11 10.61 -0.15 11.74
N THR A 12 9.64 0.06 12.63
CA THR A 12 8.63 1.11 12.43
C THR A 12 9.26 2.51 12.35
N ASN A 13 10.30 2.79 13.15
CA ASN A 13 11.00 4.08 13.07
C ASN A 13 11.72 4.27 11.72
N ALA A 14 12.30 3.21 11.17
CA ALA A 14 12.92 3.27 9.85
C ALA A 14 11.90 3.63 8.77
N TYR A 15 10.68 3.09 8.84
CA TYR A 15 9.60 3.46 7.92
C TYR A 15 9.05 4.86 8.18
N ALA A 16 9.01 5.31 9.45
CA ALA A 16 8.66 6.69 9.79
C ALA A 16 9.63 7.71 9.16
N ALA A 17 10.88 7.32 8.89
CA ALA A 17 11.81 8.18 8.18
C ALA A 17 11.40 8.43 6.72
N PHE A 18 10.75 7.47 6.04
CA PHE A 18 10.18 7.71 4.71
C PHE A 18 9.01 8.70 4.78
N ALA A 19 8.15 8.58 5.80
CA ALA A 19 7.06 9.51 6.05
C ALA A 19 7.56 10.95 6.29
N ASP A 20 8.62 11.12 7.07
CA ASP A 20 9.20 12.43 7.43
C ASP A 20 10.29 12.88 6.43
N ALA A 21 10.04 12.68 5.13
CA ALA A 21 10.88 13.20 4.05
C ALA A 21 12.38 12.83 4.18
N GLY A 22 12.67 11.66 4.75
CA GLY A 22 14.02 11.13 4.94
C GLY A 22 14.70 11.44 6.27
N LYS A 23 14.00 12.07 7.20
CA LYS A 23 14.51 12.39 8.54
C LYS A 23 14.16 11.27 9.52
N VAL A 24 15.16 10.80 10.25
CA VAL A 24 14.97 9.90 11.39
C VAL A 24 14.85 10.75 12.65
N ARG A 25 13.79 10.54 13.42
CA ARG A 25 13.63 11.13 14.74
C ARG A 25 13.87 10.08 15.82
N GLN A 26 14.28 10.55 17.00
CA GLN A 26 14.37 9.68 18.16
C GLN A 26 12.97 9.44 18.74
N ASN A 27 12.53 8.18 18.75
CA ASN A 27 11.24 7.81 19.32
C ASN A 27 11.25 7.98 20.85
N THR A 28 10.36 8.83 21.36
CA THR A 28 10.08 8.99 22.79
C THR A 28 8.64 8.60 23.12
N THR A 29 8.41 8.10 24.32
CA THR A 29 7.05 7.91 24.89
C THR A 29 6.74 8.99 25.91
N ILE A 30 7.76 9.67 26.44
CA ILE A 30 7.63 10.71 27.46
C ILE A 30 7.96 12.05 26.78
N HIS A 31 6.95 12.92 26.66
CA HIS A 31 7.14 14.27 26.13
C HIS A 31 7.65 15.23 27.21
N GLU A 32 7.03 15.21 28.39
CA GLU A 32 7.35 16.13 29.48
C GLU A 32 7.07 15.48 30.85
N ILE A 33 7.88 15.82 31.85
CA ILE A 33 7.63 15.50 33.26
C ILE A 33 7.67 16.81 34.04
N LYS A 34 6.60 17.09 34.79
CA LYS A 34 6.48 18.24 35.71
C LYS A 34 6.25 17.75 37.14
N ASP A 35 6.71 18.52 38.12
CA ASP A 35 6.33 18.28 39.53
C ASP A 35 4.93 18.84 39.85
N LYS A 36 4.47 18.64 41.10
CA LYS A 36 3.17 19.14 41.58
C LYS A 36 3.04 20.67 41.59
N PHE A 37 4.14 21.40 41.41
CA PHE A 37 4.20 22.85 41.35
C PHE A 37 4.45 23.37 39.92
N ASN A 38 4.29 22.51 38.91
CA ASN A 38 4.54 22.79 37.49
C ASN A 38 6.01 23.10 37.13
N LYS A 39 6.97 22.77 38.00
CA LYS A 39 8.38 22.86 37.64
C LYS A 39 8.72 21.75 36.65
N GLN A 40 9.27 22.13 35.49
CA GLN A 40 9.72 21.19 34.48
C GLN A 40 10.93 20.40 34.98
N ILE A 41 10.78 19.08 35.10
CA ILE A 41 11.84 18.14 35.47
C ILE A 41 12.53 17.61 34.20
N TYR A 42 11.74 17.34 33.17
CA TYR A 42 12.20 16.81 31.90
C TYR A 42 11.29 17.31 30.77
N ILE A 43 11.89 17.62 29.63
CA ILE A 43 11.18 17.80 28.36
C ILE A 43 12.00 17.14 27.28
N HIS A 44 11.34 16.36 26.43
CA HIS A 44 12.01 15.71 25.32
C HIS A 44 12.44 16.76 24.28
N GLN A 45 13.74 16.82 24.02
CA GLN A 45 14.27 17.61 22.92
C GLN A 45 14.28 16.75 21.66
N SER A 46 13.41 17.08 20.71
CA SER A 46 13.37 16.36 19.43
C SER A 46 14.66 16.57 18.67
N GLN A 47 15.43 15.51 18.53
CA GLN A 47 16.60 15.46 17.67
C GLN A 47 16.23 14.70 16.38
N SER A 48 16.68 15.23 15.25
CA SER A 48 16.52 14.58 13.95
C SER A 48 17.84 14.53 13.21
N SER A 49 18.05 13.44 12.50
CA SER A 49 19.14 13.30 11.53
C SER A 49 18.56 12.91 10.18
N ARG A 50 19.22 13.29 9.10
CA ARG A 50 18.79 12.90 7.75
C ARG A 50 19.47 11.60 7.37
N ALA A 51 18.69 10.55 7.11
CA ALA A 51 19.20 9.26 6.65
C ALA A 51 19.12 9.11 5.11
N LEU A 52 18.17 9.79 4.47
CA LEU A 52 18.01 9.78 3.02
C LEU A 52 17.59 11.16 2.48
N SER A 53 17.77 11.36 1.18
CA SER A 53 17.27 12.56 0.50
C SER A 53 15.74 12.60 0.52
N GLU A 54 15.20 13.82 0.43
CA GLU A 54 13.76 14.02 0.37
C GLU A 54 13.18 13.40 -0.92
N GLU A 55 13.90 13.50 -2.03
CA GLU A 55 13.52 12.88 -3.30
C GLU A 55 13.50 11.35 -3.21
N GLY A 56 14.50 10.74 -2.57
CA GLY A 56 14.53 9.29 -2.37
C GLY A 56 13.39 8.81 -1.47
N ALA A 57 13.08 9.57 -0.41
CA ALA A 57 11.96 9.26 0.48
C ALA A 57 10.63 9.33 -0.26
N TYR A 58 10.46 10.35 -1.10
CA TYR A 58 9.27 10.53 -1.92
C TYR A 58 9.09 9.40 -2.95
N LEU A 59 10.15 9.02 -3.67
CA LEU A 59 10.09 7.92 -4.65
C LEU A 59 9.68 6.59 -3.98
N ILE A 60 10.30 6.25 -2.85
CA ILE A 60 9.93 5.04 -2.10
C ILE A 60 8.48 5.12 -1.63
N SER A 61 8.06 6.27 -1.08
CA SER A 61 6.68 6.46 -0.63
C SER A 61 5.68 6.35 -1.78
N ASN A 62 6.02 6.88 -2.96
CA ASN A 62 5.19 6.80 -4.15
C ASN A 62 5.01 5.34 -4.61
N ILE A 63 6.11 4.58 -4.70
CA ILE A 63 6.08 3.15 -5.06
C ILE A 63 5.23 2.36 -4.05
N LEU A 64 5.46 2.57 -2.76
CA LEU A 64 4.74 1.82 -1.71
C LEU A 64 3.27 2.25 -1.56
N ALA A 65 2.92 3.46 -1.99
CA ALA A 65 1.55 3.96 -1.97
C ALA A 65 0.73 3.50 -3.19
N ASP A 66 1.37 3.13 -4.30
CA ASP A 66 0.69 2.67 -5.50
C ASP A 66 -0.16 1.41 -5.21
N GLN A 67 -1.48 1.56 -5.29
CA GLN A 67 -2.43 0.47 -5.08
C GLN A 67 -2.50 -0.47 -6.28
N SER A 68 -2.29 0.05 -7.49
CA SER A 68 -2.34 -0.74 -8.72
C SER A 68 -1.14 -1.69 -8.80
N ALA A 69 0.06 -1.20 -8.51
CA ALA A 69 1.28 -2.00 -8.52
C ALA A 69 1.23 -3.20 -7.56
N ARG A 70 0.55 -3.07 -6.42
CA ARG A 70 0.42 -4.12 -5.40
C ARG A 70 -0.82 -5.02 -5.58
N SER A 71 -1.75 -4.64 -6.44
CA SER A 71 -3.06 -5.30 -6.59
C SER A 71 -2.96 -6.74 -7.09
N PHE A 72 -2.00 -7.06 -7.95
CA PHE A 72 -1.80 -8.42 -8.47
C PHE A 72 -1.55 -9.44 -7.35
N MET A 73 -0.77 -9.07 -6.34
CA MET A 73 -0.38 -9.97 -5.26
C MET A 73 -1.34 -9.92 -4.07
N PHE A 74 -1.87 -8.75 -3.74
CA PHE A 74 -2.62 -8.54 -2.49
C PHE A 74 -4.10 -8.20 -2.71
N GLY A 75 -4.54 -8.10 -3.97
CA GLY A 75 -5.87 -7.58 -4.29
C GLY A 75 -6.09 -6.21 -3.63
N SER A 76 -7.17 -6.10 -2.87
CA SER A 76 -7.51 -4.89 -2.12
C SER A 76 -7.18 -4.97 -0.63
N SER A 77 -6.56 -6.06 -0.13
CA SER A 77 -6.45 -6.35 1.31
C SER A 77 -5.67 -5.28 2.08
N LEU A 78 -4.70 -4.61 1.44
CA LEU A 78 -3.89 -3.55 2.02
C LEU A 78 -4.34 -2.12 1.62
N ASN A 79 -5.42 -1.99 0.85
CA ASN A 79 -5.86 -0.70 0.32
C ASN A 79 -6.84 -0.02 1.28
N ILE A 80 -6.61 1.24 1.62
CA ILE A 80 -7.57 2.03 2.39
C ILE A 80 -8.30 2.96 1.42
N ALA A 81 -9.63 2.81 1.35
CA ALA A 81 -10.46 3.47 0.35
C ALA A 81 -10.31 4.99 0.41
N SER A 82 -10.05 5.61 -0.73
CA SER A 82 -9.85 7.07 -0.88
C SER A 82 -8.71 7.64 -0.04
N LYS A 83 -7.71 6.82 0.32
CA LYS A 83 -6.53 7.25 1.08
C LYS A 83 -5.23 6.90 0.36
N THR A 84 -4.24 7.79 0.49
CA THR A 84 -2.88 7.54 0.05
C THR A 84 -2.06 7.02 1.23
N VAL A 85 -1.80 5.71 1.24
CA VAL A 85 -1.08 5.04 2.32
C VAL A 85 0.00 4.14 1.72
N ALA A 86 1.24 4.38 2.11
CA ALA A 86 2.37 3.54 1.76
C ALA A 86 2.41 2.32 2.69
N VAL A 87 2.64 1.13 2.15
CA VAL A 87 2.70 -0.10 2.97
C VAL A 87 3.61 -1.15 2.36
N LYS A 88 4.31 -1.87 3.23
CA LYS A 88 5.05 -3.06 2.88
C LYS A 88 4.76 -4.21 3.84
N THR A 89 4.59 -5.39 3.27
CA THR A 89 4.50 -6.66 4.02
C THR A 89 5.85 -7.37 4.07
N GLY A 90 6.06 -8.16 5.10
CA GLY A 90 7.21 -9.05 5.24
C GLY A 90 6.79 -10.40 5.80
N THR A 91 7.40 -11.47 5.30
CA THR A 91 7.21 -12.83 5.78
C THR A 91 8.60 -13.46 5.91
N THR A 92 8.95 -14.00 7.08
CA THR A 92 10.19 -14.77 7.25
C THR A 92 10.02 -16.21 6.78
N ASP A 93 11.14 -16.93 6.66
CA ASP A 93 11.14 -18.33 6.24
C ASP A 93 10.24 -19.18 7.17
N ASP A 94 9.57 -20.18 6.60
CA ASP A 94 8.54 -21.00 7.26
C ASP A 94 7.37 -20.21 7.89
N SER A 95 7.13 -18.96 7.48
CA SER A 95 6.05 -18.11 8.02
C SER A 95 6.12 -17.94 9.55
N ARG A 96 7.33 -17.81 10.11
CA ARG A 96 7.52 -17.62 11.56
C ARG A 96 7.14 -16.22 12.02
N ASP A 97 7.39 -15.22 11.18
CA ASP A 97 7.07 -13.82 11.42
C ASP A 97 6.27 -13.26 10.25
N ALA A 98 5.18 -12.59 10.60
CA ALA A 98 4.35 -11.82 9.70
C ALA A 98 4.45 -10.34 10.06
N TRP A 99 4.88 -9.52 9.11
CA TRP A 99 5.04 -8.08 9.26
C TRP A 99 4.12 -7.33 8.29
N ALA A 100 3.53 -6.25 8.77
CA ALA A 100 2.91 -5.22 7.95
C ALA A 100 3.27 -3.85 8.52
N ILE A 101 3.98 -3.04 7.75
CA ILE A 101 4.40 -1.70 8.16
C ILE A 101 3.96 -0.74 7.08
N GLY A 102 3.21 0.27 7.49
CA GLY A 102 2.71 1.27 6.58
C GLY A 102 2.53 2.61 7.26
N TYR A 103 2.49 3.65 6.44
CA TYR A 103 2.59 5.02 6.89
C TYR A 103 1.89 5.99 5.95
N THR A 104 1.54 7.13 6.53
CA THR A 104 1.23 8.39 5.85
C THR A 104 2.26 9.44 6.29
N PRO A 105 2.26 10.67 5.75
CA PRO A 105 3.12 11.73 6.26
C PRO A 105 2.98 12.02 7.77
N ASP A 106 1.84 11.70 8.37
CA ASP A 106 1.54 12.06 9.76
C ASP A 106 1.72 10.90 10.75
N ILE A 107 1.77 9.64 10.28
CA ILE A 107 1.84 8.47 11.18
C ILE A 107 2.48 7.26 10.50
N ALA A 108 3.30 6.52 11.25
CA ALA A 108 3.76 5.20 10.89
C ALA A 108 3.24 4.14 11.87
N ILE A 109 2.71 3.04 11.34
CA ILE A 109 2.19 1.92 12.12
C ILE A 109 2.87 0.63 11.64
N GLY A 110 3.50 -0.07 12.58
CA GLY A 110 4.01 -1.41 12.36
C GLY A 110 3.23 -2.44 13.17
N VAL A 111 2.91 -3.56 12.51
CA VAL A 111 2.30 -4.74 13.11
C VAL A 111 3.21 -5.94 12.87
N TRP A 112 3.45 -6.68 13.95
CA TRP A 112 4.09 -7.98 13.91
C TRP A 112 3.17 -9.02 14.54
N VAL A 113 3.08 -10.18 13.88
CA VAL A 113 2.42 -11.38 14.37
C VAL A 113 3.40 -12.53 14.28
N GLY A 114 3.51 -13.30 15.37
CA GLY A 114 4.37 -14.47 15.46
C GLY A 114 4.08 -15.27 16.72
N ASN A 115 4.60 -16.50 16.77
CA ASN A 115 4.53 -17.33 17.97
C ASN A 115 5.72 -17.04 18.89
N ASN A 116 5.46 -16.93 20.20
CA ASN A 116 6.51 -16.61 21.19
C ASN A 116 7.61 -17.69 21.29
N ASP A 117 7.29 -18.92 20.91
CA ASP A 117 8.19 -20.06 20.85
C ASP A 117 8.81 -20.26 19.45
N ASN A 118 8.63 -19.28 18.56
CA ASN A 118 9.13 -19.25 17.19
C ASN A 118 8.62 -20.40 16.31
N GLN A 119 7.52 -21.07 16.67
CA GLN A 119 6.93 -22.09 15.80
C GLN A 119 6.34 -21.46 14.53
N PRO A 120 6.38 -22.18 13.37
CA PRO A 120 5.73 -21.74 12.14
C PRO A 120 4.26 -21.36 12.35
N MET A 121 3.80 -20.30 11.67
CA MET A 121 2.38 -19.98 11.56
C MET A 121 1.76 -20.57 10.29
N ILE A 122 0.45 -20.43 10.16
CA ILE A 122 -0.31 -20.92 8.98
C ILE A 122 -0.14 -20.04 7.73
N SER A 123 0.24 -18.77 7.88
CA SER A 123 0.46 -17.82 6.78
C SER A 123 1.39 -16.66 7.20
N GLY A 124 1.70 -15.76 6.26
CA GLY A 124 2.66 -14.67 6.41
C GLY A 124 2.09 -13.27 6.59
N GLY A 125 2.92 -12.25 6.30
CA GLY A 125 2.65 -10.83 6.53
C GLY A 125 1.33 -10.31 5.98
N ALA A 126 0.99 -10.66 4.74
CA ALA A 126 -0.20 -10.15 4.06
C ALA A 126 -1.50 -10.63 4.70
N ASP A 127 -1.57 -11.88 5.14
CA ASP A 127 -2.79 -12.50 5.66
C ASP A 127 -2.93 -12.36 7.17
N MET A 128 -1.80 -12.36 7.90
CA MET A 128 -1.81 -12.31 9.36
C MET A 128 -1.69 -10.86 9.89
N ALA A 129 -0.63 -10.14 9.51
CA ALA A 129 -0.37 -8.79 10.00
C ALA A 129 -1.14 -7.71 9.21
N GLY A 130 -1.35 -7.93 7.91
CA GLY A 130 -2.01 -7.00 6.98
C GLY A 130 -3.40 -6.53 7.43
N PRO A 131 -4.35 -7.44 7.77
CA PRO A 131 -5.69 -7.05 8.19
C PRO A 131 -5.70 -6.24 9.48
N ILE A 132 -4.84 -6.60 10.44
CA ILE A 132 -4.68 -5.88 11.71
C ILE A 132 -4.14 -4.48 11.44
N TRP A 133 -3.06 -4.39 10.65
CA TRP A 133 -2.48 -3.10 10.24
C TRP A 133 -3.51 -2.21 9.55
N ARG A 134 -4.28 -2.75 8.60
CA ARG A 134 -5.31 -1.99 7.87
C ARG A 134 -6.35 -1.44 8.82
N SER A 135 -6.87 -2.26 9.73
CA SER A 135 -7.89 -1.84 10.70
C SER A 135 -7.36 -0.68 11.54
N LEU A 136 -6.16 -0.83 12.10
CA LEU A 136 -5.50 0.19 12.92
C LEU A 136 -5.23 1.48 12.16
N MET A 137 -4.67 1.39 10.95
CA MET A 137 -4.37 2.55 10.12
C MET A 137 -5.66 3.28 9.73
N THR A 138 -6.71 2.54 9.35
CA THR A 138 -8.02 3.13 9.03
C THR A 138 -8.59 3.90 10.22
N SER A 139 -8.54 3.31 11.42
CA SER A 139 -8.98 3.98 12.65
C SER A 139 -8.12 5.19 13.00
N ALA A 140 -6.79 5.10 12.82
CA ALA A 140 -5.87 6.15 13.22
C ALA A 140 -5.97 7.41 12.35
N ILE A 141 -6.08 7.24 11.03
CA ILE A 141 -6.14 8.38 10.10
C ILE A 141 -7.54 8.97 9.96
N GLY A 142 -8.59 8.17 10.22
CA GLY A 142 -9.98 8.61 10.12
C GLY A 142 -10.29 9.31 8.79
N SER A 143 -10.75 10.56 8.85
CA SER A 143 -11.05 11.37 7.66
C SER A 143 -9.82 12.04 7.03
N ALA A 144 -8.67 12.07 7.70
CA ALA A 144 -7.44 12.67 7.17
C ALA A 144 -6.93 11.90 5.95
N ASN A 145 -6.43 12.62 4.95
CA ASN A 145 -5.74 12.05 3.79
C ASN A 145 -4.49 12.88 3.45
N PRO A 146 -3.49 12.89 4.35
CA PRO A 146 -2.25 13.61 4.09
C PRO A 146 -1.54 13.02 2.86
N MET A 147 -1.11 13.90 1.96
CA MET A 147 -0.40 13.51 0.74
C MET A 147 1.10 13.70 0.92
N PHE A 148 1.90 12.78 0.38
CA PHE A 148 3.35 12.96 0.33
C PHE A 148 3.71 14.20 -0.50
N ALA A 149 4.46 15.12 0.08
CA ALA A 149 4.88 16.33 -0.62
C ALA A 149 5.90 15.98 -1.72
N LYS A 150 5.57 16.30 -2.97
CA LYS A 150 6.44 16.05 -4.13
C LYS A 150 7.59 17.07 -4.15
N PRO A 151 8.85 16.65 -4.08
CA PRO A 151 9.99 17.57 -4.12
C PRO A 151 10.18 18.17 -5.52
N LEU A 152 10.77 19.37 -5.61
CA LEU A 152 10.94 20.09 -6.88
C LEU A 152 11.78 19.33 -7.92
N ASN A 153 12.76 18.54 -7.47
CA ASN A 153 13.64 17.76 -8.34
C ASN A 153 13.03 16.40 -8.72
N VAL A 154 11.78 16.14 -8.35
CA VAL A 154 11.05 14.95 -8.77
C VAL A 154 10.11 15.33 -9.90
N VAL A 155 10.27 14.69 -11.06
CA VAL A 155 9.56 15.02 -12.28
C VAL A 155 8.75 13.83 -12.77
N GLU A 156 7.67 14.12 -13.48
CA GLU A 156 6.84 13.12 -14.12
C GLU A 156 7.13 13.10 -15.63
N ARG A 157 7.26 11.92 -16.22
CA ARG A 157 7.55 11.72 -17.65
C ARG A 157 6.78 10.52 -18.18
N TYR A 158 6.57 10.50 -19.50
CA TYR A 158 6.12 9.31 -20.19
C TYR A 158 7.30 8.38 -20.41
N ALA A 159 7.14 7.12 -20.03
CA ALA A 159 8.08 6.04 -20.30
C ALA A 159 7.38 4.98 -21.17
N CYS A 160 8.11 4.34 -22.07
CA CYS A 160 7.57 3.21 -22.82
C CYS A 160 7.73 1.91 -22.02
N TYR A 161 6.79 0.97 -22.17
CA TYR A 161 6.93 -0.38 -21.59
C TYR A 161 8.18 -1.14 -22.05
N GLY A 162 8.70 -0.81 -23.23
CA GLY A 162 9.96 -1.34 -23.76
C GLY A 162 11.22 -0.61 -23.29
N GLY A 163 11.09 0.39 -22.43
CA GLY A 163 12.18 1.25 -21.98
C GLY A 163 12.28 2.59 -22.73
N GLY A 164 13.02 3.52 -22.14
CA GLY A 164 13.24 4.87 -22.67
C GLY A 164 12.12 5.87 -22.36
N LEU A 165 12.40 7.15 -22.59
CA LEU A 165 11.47 8.26 -22.39
C LEU A 165 10.73 8.61 -23.69
N ALA A 166 9.43 8.84 -23.59
CA ALA A 166 8.60 9.38 -24.66
C ALA A 166 8.32 10.87 -24.43
N ASN A 167 8.30 11.65 -25.52
CA ASN A 167 7.94 13.08 -25.47
C ASN A 167 6.44 13.32 -25.33
N THR A 168 5.61 12.34 -25.72
CA THR A 168 4.15 12.40 -25.69
C THR A 168 3.59 11.09 -25.16
N SER A 169 2.32 11.09 -24.74
CA SER A 169 1.62 9.85 -24.40
C SER A 169 1.22 9.07 -25.67
N GLY A 170 1.08 7.77 -25.52
CA GLY A 170 0.65 6.82 -26.54
C GLY A 170 0.21 5.49 -25.91
N THR A 171 -0.27 4.55 -26.72
CA THR A 171 -0.81 3.27 -26.25
C THR A 171 0.23 2.35 -25.61
N ASN A 172 1.52 2.57 -25.90
CA ASN A 172 2.66 1.84 -25.35
C ASN A 172 3.41 2.60 -24.24
N THR A 173 2.84 3.70 -23.74
CA THR A 173 3.47 4.54 -22.71
C THR A 173 2.70 4.50 -21.40
N TYR A 174 3.40 4.74 -20.30
CA TYR A 174 2.83 5.00 -18.98
C TYR A 174 3.51 6.19 -18.33
N THR A 175 2.83 6.78 -17.35
CA THR A 175 3.37 7.87 -16.55
C THR A 175 4.25 7.30 -15.45
N GLU A 176 5.48 7.81 -15.33
CA GLU A 176 6.44 7.42 -14.30
C GLU A 176 7.10 8.65 -13.67
N ILE A 177 7.52 8.49 -12.43
CA ILE A 177 8.16 9.52 -11.62
C ILE A 177 9.67 9.26 -11.53
N PHE A 178 10.46 10.31 -11.81
CA PHE A 178 11.91 10.24 -11.84
C PHE A 178 12.54 11.36 -11.02
N LEU A 179 13.80 11.17 -10.63
CA LEU A 179 14.66 12.30 -10.30
C LEU A 179 14.98 13.06 -11.60
N SER A 180 14.90 14.39 -11.56
CA SER A 180 15.24 15.25 -12.70
C SER A 180 16.69 15.06 -13.16
N SER A 181 17.58 14.66 -12.25
CA SER A 181 18.99 14.37 -12.51
C SER A 181 19.28 12.95 -12.98
N ALA A 182 18.29 12.04 -12.95
CA ALA A 182 18.47 10.62 -13.27
C ALA A 182 17.39 10.11 -14.24
N LEU A 183 17.12 10.91 -15.27
CA LEU A 183 16.24 10.51 -16.36
C LEU A 183 16.91 9.43 -17.23
N PRO A 184 16.14 8.43 -17.73
CA PRO A 184 16.64 7.52 -18.75
C PRO A 184 17.20 8.29 -19.94
N THR A 185 18.37 7.87 -20.44
CA THR A 185 19.06 8.54 -21.55
C THR A 185 18.51 8.14 -22.91
N GLU A 186 17.88 6.97 -22.99
CA GLU A 186 17.27 6.46 -24.22
C GLU A 186 15.89 7.08 -24.43
N SER A 187 15.56 7.37 -25.69
CA SER A 187 14.24 7.83 -26.11
C SER A 187 13.46 6.72 -26.79
N CYS A 188 12.13 6.76 -26.66
CA CYS A 188 11.21 5.87 -27.36
C CYS A 188 10.09 6.66 -28.06
N TYR A 189 9.44 6.03 -29.04
CA TYR A 189 8.30 6.62 -29.74
C TYR A 189 6.99 6.15 -29.12
N ALA A 190 6.11 7.12 -28.84
CA ALA A 190 4.75 6.86 -28.43
C ALA A 190 3.92 6.37 -29.62
N ALA A 191 3.29 5.21 -29.46
CA ALA A 191 2.37 4.67 -30.45
C ALA A 191 1.07 5.49 -30.44
N THR A 192 0.73 6.06 -31.60
CA THR A 192 -0.56 6.73 -31.79
C THR A 192 -1.69 5.70 -31.73
N PRO A 193 -2.85 6.02 -31.16
CA PRO A 193 -4.03 5.17 -31.29
C PRO A 193 -4.32 4.97 -32.78
N GLN A 194 -4.31 3.73 -33.26
CA GLN A 194 -4.84 3.46 -34.60
C GLN A 194 -6.33 3.79 -34.57
N PRO A 195 -6.88 4.49 -35.58
CA PRO A 195 -8.32 4.64 -35.69
C PRO A 195 -8.95 3.25 -35.70
N THR A 196 -9.86 3.00 -34.76
CA THR A 196 -10.67 1.78 -34.78
C THR A 196 -11.32 1.72 -36.16
N PRO A 197 -11.15 0.64 -36.93
CA PRO A 197 -11.89 0.49 -38.17
C PRO A 197 -13.38 0.63 -37.84
N GLU A 198 -14.03 1.59 -38.48
CA GLU A 198 -15.47 1.80 -38.38
C GLU A 198 -16.14 0.44 -38.65
N PRO A 199 -17.07 -0.03 -37.78
CA PRO A 199 -17.71 -1.31 -38.00
C PRO A 199 -18.34 -1.28 -39.38
N GLU A 200 -17.83 -2.13 -40.28
CA GLU A 200 -18.43 -2.35 -41.59
C GLU A 200 -19.90 -2.67 -41.35
N SER A 201 -20.79 -1.82 -41.86
CA SER A 201 -22.23 -1.92 -41.62
C SER A 201 -22.66 -3.35 -41.92
N ALA A 202 -23.02 -4.10 -40.89
CA ALA A 202 -23.56 -5.44 -41.05
C ALA A 202 -24.75 -5.37 -42.04
N PRO A 203 -24.89 -6.33 -42.97
CA PRO A 203 -26.10 -6.41 -43.78
C PRO A 203 -27.31 -6.42 -42.86
N VAL A 204 -28.28 -5.56 -43.14
CA VAL A 204 -29.58 -5.56 -42.45
C VAL A 204 -30.22 -6.93 -42.72
N GLU A 205 -30.19 -7.83 -41.74
CA GLU A 205 -31.00 -9.03 -41.79
C GLU A 205 -32.48 -8.61 -41.76
N PRO A 206 -33.35 -9.18 -42.60
CA PRO A 206 -34.78 -8.89 -42.54
C PRO A 206 -35.37 -9.42 -41.23
N ASP A 207 -36.26 -8.63 -40.63
CA ASP A 207 -36.96 -8.96 -39.38
C ASP A 207 -37.59 -10.36 -39.42
N PRO A 208 -37.44 -11.18 -38.37
CA PRO A 208 -38.18 -12.43 -38.27
C PRO A 208 -39.66 -12.15 -38.01
N GLU A 209 -40.53 -12.84 -38.75
CA GLU A 209 -41.97 -12.85 -38.48
C GLU A 209 -42.24 -13.30 -37.03
N VAL A 210 -43.06 -12.51 -36.33
CA VAL A 210 -43.50 -12.77 -34.96
C VAL A 210 -44.39 -14.03 -34.95
N VAL A 211 -43.89 -15.12 -34.38
CA VAL A 211 -44.70 -16.28 -34.00
C VAL A 211 -44.98 -16.18 -32.50
N ASP A 212 -46.25 -15.97 -32.14
CA ASP A 212 -46.78 -15.97 -30.77
C ASP A 212 -46.89 -17.41 -30.28
N ASP A 213 -45.90 -17.88 -29.54
CA ASP A 213 -46.00 -19.10 -28.73
C ASP A 213 -45.90 -18.75 -27.25
N ARG A 214 -47.05 -18.70 -26.60
CA ARG A 214 -47.17 -18.67 -25.14
C ARG A 214 -46.98 -20.08 -24.60
N GLN A 215 -45.90 -20.33 -23.87
CA GLN A 215 -45.85 -21.44 -22.94
C GLN A 215 -45.28 -21.03 -21.57
N GLU A 216 -46.02 -21.51 -20.58
CA GLU A 216 -45.91 -21.45 -19.12
C GLU A 216 -44.48 -21.54 -18.54
N SER A 217 -44.21 -20.72 -17.54
CA SER A 217 -43.00 -20.73 -16.72
C SER A 217 -43.18 -21.66 -15.52
N ASP A 218 -42.33 -22.68 -15.38
CA ASP A 218 -42.14 -23.42 -14.12
C ASP A 218 -40.97 -22.81 -13.33
N GLU A 219 -41.24 -22.43 -12.07
CA GLU A 219 -40.27 -21.95 -11.07
C GLU A 219 -39.39 -23.11 -10.56
N GLU A 220 -38.07 -23.00 -10.74
CA GLU A 220 -37.10 -23.88 -10.08
C GLU A 220 -36.44 -23.14 -8.90
N VAL A 221 -36.69 -23.64 -7.68
CA VAL A 221 -36.21 -23.07 -6.41
C VAL A 221 -34.78 -23.54 -6.14
N VAL A 222 -33.84 -22.60 -6.05
CA VAL A 222 -32.44 -22.85 -5.63
C VAL A 222 -32.33 -22.76 -4.11
N PRO A 223 -31.74 -23.75 -3.39
CA PRO A 223 -31.60 -23.67 -1.93
C PRO A 223 -30.35 -22.88 -1.50
N ASP A 224 -30.49 -22.20 -0.36
CA ASP A 224 -29.50 -21.33 0.31
C ASP A 224 -28.29 -22.12 0.86
N PRO A 225 -27.05 -21.60 0.78
CA PRO A 225 -25.89 -22.23 1.41
C PRO A 225 -25.84 -21.95 2.93
N GLN A 226 -25.54 -22.99 3.71
CA GLN A 226 -25.41 -22.94 5.17
C GLN A 226 -24.06 -22.35 5.63
N PRO A 227 -23.97 -21.74 6.84
CA PRO A 227 -22.75 -21.15 7.36
C PRO A 227 -21.77 -22.21 7.89
N VAL A 228 -20.48 -22.02 7.64
CA VAL A 228 -19.38 -22.81 8.22
C VAL A 228 -18.82 -22.08 9.44
N GLU A 229 -18.74 -22.76 10.59
CA GLU A 229 -18.16 -22.25 11.83
C GLU A 229 -16.63 -22.16 11.78
N PRO A 230 -15.99 -21.17 12.44
CA PRO A 230 -14.54 -21.10 12.55
C PRO A 230 -13.99 -21.97 13.71
N PRO A 231 -12.81 -22.60 13.56
CA PRO A 231 -12.15 -23.31 14.64
C PRO A 231 -11.38 -22.38 15.59
N VAL A 232 -11.11 -22.95 16.76
CA VAL A 232 -10.74 -22.36 18.06
C VAL A 232 -9.34 -21.75 18.10
N THR A 233 -9.25 -20.61 18.79
CA THR A 233 -8.07 -19.79 19.13
C THR A 233 -6.94 -20.52 19.86
N GLY A 234 -5.73 -20.46 19.30
CA GLY A 234 -4.46 -20.54 20.04
C GLY A 234 -3.93 -19.12 20.33
N THR A 235 -3.19 -18.97 21.43
CA THR A 235 -2.70 -17.65 21.91
C THR A 235 -1.57 -17.11 21.03
N GLN A 236 -1.92 -16.32 20.02
CA GLN A 236 -0.96 -15.53 19.24
C GLN A 236 -0.52 -14.30 20.03
N SER A 237 0.76 -13.94 19.97
CA SER A 237 1.24 -12.69 20.55
C SER A 237 1.14 -11.59 19.52
N LEU A 238 0.28 -10.61 19.78
CA LEU A 238 0.15 -9.40 18.97
C LEU A 238 1.02 -8.30 19.58
N ARG A 239 1.96 -7.75 18.78
CA ARG A 239 2.70 -6.54 19.15
C ARG A 239 2.40 -5.43 18.14
N MET A 240 2.13 -4.25 18.67
CA MET A 240 1.75 -3.07 17.91
C MET A 240 2.62 -1.89 18.33
N MET A 241 3.08 -1.10 17.35
CA MET A 241 3.78 0.16 17.60
C MET A 241 3.23 1.25 16.68
N MET A 242 2.85 2.38 17.26
CA MET A 242 2.60 3.63 16.54
C MET A 242 3.75 4.59 16.80
N VAL A 243 4.24 5.23 15.75
CA VAL A 243 5.19 6.34 15.82
C VAL A 243 4.50 7.54 15.14
N GLN A 244 4.34 8.61 15.91
CA GLN A 244 3.82 9.91 15.47
C GLN A 244 4.99 10.90 15.35
#